data_AF-A0A5K1HAZ2-F1
#
_entry.id   AF-A0A5K1HAZ2-F1
#
_cell.length_a   1.000
_cell.length_b   1.000
_cell.length_c   1.000
_cell.angle_alpha   90.00
_cell.angle_beta   90.00
_cell.angle_gamma   90.00
#
_symmetry.space_group_name_H-M   'P 1'
#
loop_
_entity.id
_entity.type
_entity.pdbx_description
1 polymer ?
#
loop_
_entity_poly.entity_id
_entity_poly.type
_entity_poly.pdbx_seq_one_letter_code
_entity_poly.pdbx_strand_id
1 'polypeptide(L)'
;YGSLGLMTSVLYTPDGAVEAEAAHGTVTRHYREHQKGRETSTNSIASIFAWTRGLLHRARLDNNAELENFCHTLEAATIEAVENGEMTKDLAICVHNTNNVPGTLT
;
A
#
# COMPACT_ATOMS: atom_id res chain seq x y z
N TYR A 1 11.83 -4.46 6.70
CA TYR A 1 10.58 -4.72 5.96
C TYR A 1 9.70 -5.61 6.83
N GLY A 2 8.58 -5.06 7.35
CA GLY A 2 7.71 -5.74 8.33
C GLY A 2 6.58 -6.59 7.71
N SER A 3 6.04 -6.20 6.56
CA SER A 3 4.91 -6.88 5.90
C SER A 3 5.04 -6.86 4.37
N LEU A 4 4.46 -7.85 3.68
CA LEU A 4 4.33 -7.88 2.22
C LEU A 4 3.52 -6.68 1.68
N GLY A 5 2.64 -6.09 2.51
CA GLY A 5 1.90 -4.87 2.18
C GLY A 5 2.76 -3.60 2.13
N LEU A 6 4.06 -3.70 2.42
CA LEU A 6 5.03 -2.59 2.34
C LEU A 6 5.98 -2.72 1.14
N MET A 7 5.68 -3.61 0.18
CA MET A 7 6.51 -3.83 -1.00
C MET A 7 5.74 -3.51 -2.29
N THR A 8 6.38 -2.72 -3.15
CA THR A 8 5.96 -2.45 -4.53
C THR A 8 6.83 -3.20 -5.52
N SER A 9 6.23 -3.68 -6.61
CA SER A 9 6.95 -4.21 -7.77
C SER A 9 6.81 -3.21 -8.92
N VAL A 10 7.92 -2.89 -9.59
CA VAL A 10 7.94 -1.98 -10.74
C VAL A 10 8.76 -2.61 -11.86
N LEU A 11 8.12 -2.90 -12.99
CA LEU A 11 8.74 -3.40 -14.21
C LEU A 11 9.05 -2.22 -15.13
N TYR A 12 10.27 -2.20 -15.66
CA TYR A 12 10.72 -1.21 -16.64
C TYR A 12 11.04 -1.90 -17.95
N THR A 13 10.53 -1.36 -19.06
CA THR A 13 10.91 -1.81 -20.40
C THR A 13 12.08 -0.96 -20.94
N PRO A 14 12.89 -1.50 -21.88
CA PRO A 14 14.03 -0.78 -22.45
C PRO A 14 13.63 0.50 -23.21
N ASP A 15 12.41 0.57 -23.72
CA ASP A 15 11.81 1.72 -24.41
C ASP A 15 11.16 2.74 -23.46
N GLY A 16 11.22 2.50 -22.14
CA GLY A 16 10.85 3.46 -21.10
C GLY A 16 9.42 3.37 -20.60
N ALA A 17 8.65 2.34 -20.97
CA ALA A 17 7.35 2.06 -20.38
C ALA A 17 7.49 1.39 -19.00
N VAL A 18 6.47 1.57 -18.16
CA VAL A 18 6.46 1.08 -16.77
C VAL A 18 5.14 0.39 -16.44
N GLU A 19 5.26 -0.74 -15.74
CA GLU A 19 4.16 -1.37 -15.00
C GLU A 19 4.49 -1.31 -13.50
N ALA A 20 3.53 -0.85 -12.68
CA ALA A 20 3.65 -0.83 -11.24
C ALA A 20 2.50 -1.63 -10.61
N GLU A 21 2.84 -2.56 -9.72
CA GLU A 21 1.88 -3.42 -9.02
C GLU A 21 2.26 -3.61 -7.54
N ALA A 22 1.29 -4.07 -6.75
CA ALA A 22 1.55 -4.53 -5.40
C ALA A 22 2.29 -5.86 -5.45
N ALA A 23 3.32 -6.05 -4.62
CA ALA A 23 4.11 -7.30 -4.63
C ALA A 23 3.38 -8.51 -4.02
N HIS A 24 2.13 -8.34 -3.55
CA HIS A 24 1.31 -9.40 -2.98
C HIS A 24 0.22 -9.85 -3.96
N GLY A 25 -0.16 -11.12 -3.89
CA GLY A 25 -1.32 -11.65 -4.64
C GLY A 25 -2.66 -11.10 -4.12
N THR A 26 -3.77 -11.66 -4.61
CA THR A 26 -5.14 -11.17 -4.37
C THR A 26 -5.69 -11.34 -2.94
N VAL A 27 -4.86 -11.79 -1.99
CA VAL A 27 -5.23 -11.98 -0.57
C VAL A 27 -6.52 -12.81 -0.41
N THR A 28 -6.63 -13.91 -1.16
CA THR A 28 -7.85 -14.75 -1.26
C THR A 28 -8.44 -15.14 0.09
N ARG A 29 -7.61 -15.38 1.11
CA ARG A 29 -8.07 -15.71 2.46
C ARG A 29 -8.94 -14.60 3.06
N HIS A 30 -8.53 -13.35 2.96
CA HIS A 30 -9.31 -12.21 3.47
C HIS A 30 -10.57 -12.02 2.63
N TYR A 31 -10.47 -12.20 1.30
CA TYR A 31 -11.64 -12.15 0.43
C TYR A 31 -12.73 -13.18 0.81
N ARG A 32 -12.35 -14.41 1.22
CA ARG A 32 -13.32 -15.40 1.70
C ARG A 32 -14.01 -15.01 3.01
N GLU A 33 -13.34 -14.28 3.89
CA GLU A 33 -13.96 -13.76 5.12
C GLU A 33 -14.88 -12.58 4.82
N HIS A 34 -14.49 -11.69 3.90
CA HIS A 34 -15.35 -10.63 3.37
C HIS A 34 -16.63 -11.19 2.73
N GLN A 35 -16.55 -12.27 1.93
CA GLN A 35 -17.72 -12.93 1.34
C GLN A 35 -18.70 -13.50 2.38
N LYS A 36 -18.23 -13.77 3.60
CA LYS A 36 -19.06 -14.23 4.73
C LYS A 36 -19.60 -13.06 5.58
N GLY A 37 -19.36 -11.81 5.17
CA GLY A 37 -19.74 -10.61 5.91
C GLY A 37 -18.90 -10.34 7.16
N ARG A 38 -17.71 -10.95 7.27
CA ARG A 38 -16.80 -10.76 8.42
C ARG A 38 -15.85 -9.60 8.15
N GLU A 39 -15.42 -8.93 9.22
CA GLU A 39 -14.42 -7.88 9.14
C GLU A 39 -13.05 -8.41 8.69
N THR A 40 -12.34 -7.60 7.91
CA THR A 40 -11.01 -7.90 7.37
C THR A 40 -10.10 -6.70 7.52
N SER A 41 -8.82 -6.92 7.82
CA SER A 41 -7.79 -5.87 7.88
C SER A 41 -6.65 -6.25 6.94
N THR A 42 -6.86 -6.01 5.63
CA THR A 42 -5.85 -6.19 4.59
C THR A 42 -5.11 -4.88 4.41
N ASN A 43 -3.78 -4.92 4.46
CA ASN A 43 -2.94 -3.75 4.21
C ASN A 43 -3.09 -3.26 2.76
N SER A 44 -3.53 -2.01 2.58
CA SER A 44 -3.73 -1.38 1.28
C SER A 44 -2.53 -0.56 0.79
N ILE A 45 -1.47 -0.40 1.60
CA ILE A 45 -0.34 0.49 1.32
C ILE A 45 0.36 0.11 0.02
N ALA A 46 0.69 -1.18 -0.18
CA ALA A 46 1.32 -1.64 -1.43
C ALA A 46 0.46 -1.34 -2.66
N SER A 47 -0.86 -1.42 -2.54
CA SER A 47 -1.78 -1.11 -3.64
C SER A 47 -1.87 0.40 -3.91
N ILE A 48 -1.84 1.23 -2.86
CA ILE A 48 -1.75 2.70 -2.98
C ILE A 48 -0.43 3.07 -3.66
N PHE A 49 0.68 2.48 -3.23
CA PHE A 49 2.00 2.79 -3.77
C PHE A 49 2.15 2.28 -5.21
N ALA A 50 1.47 1.21 -5.62
CA ALA A 50 1.41 0.82 -7.03
C ALA A 50 0.81 1.93 -7.90
N TRP A 51 -0.29 2.54 -7.46
CA TRP A 51 -0.91 3.68 -8.14
C TRP A 51 0.00 4.91 -8.18
N THR A 52 0.57 5.32 -7.04
CA THR A 52 1.43 6.52 -7.00
C THR A 52 2.68 6.34 -7.86
N ARG A 53 3.25 5.13 -7.94
CA ARG A 53 4.42 4.84 -8.80
C ARG A 53 4.07 4.91 -10.28
N GLY A 54 2.92 4.37 -10.69
CA GLY A 54 2.42 4.52 -12.06
C GLY A 54 2.16 5.98 -12.43
N LEU A 55 1.54 6.74 -11.53
CA LEU A 55 1.26 8.16 -11.72
C LEU A 55 2.53 9.03 -11.72
N LEU A 56 3.52 8.74 -10.88
CA LEU A 56 4.83 9.41 -10.89
C LEU A 56 5.54 9.22 -12.23
N HIS A 57 5.46 8.03 -12.82
CA HIS A 57 6.02 7.79 -14.13
C HIS A 57 5.30 8.62 -15.20
N ARG A 58 3.96 8.68 -15.18
CA ARG A 58 3.16 9.54 -16.08
C ARG A 58 3.50 11.02 -15.89
N ALA A 59 3.63 11.48 -14.65
CA ALA A 59 4.00 12.85 -14.30
C ALA A 59 5.33 13.26 -14.93
N ARG A 60 6.34 12.37 -14.89
CA ARG A 60 7.64 12.60 -15.54
C ARG A 60 7.55 12.69 -17.05
N LEU A 61 6.77 11.80 -17.69
CA LEU A 61 6.58 11.82 -19.14
C LEU A 61 5.86 13.09 -19.62
N ASP A 62 4.94 13.62 -18.82
CA ASP A 62 4.17 14.84 -19.13
C ASP A 62 4.81 16.13 -18.62
N ASN A 63 5.93 16.04 -17.88
CA ASN A 63 6.52 17.14 -17.13
C ASN A 63 5.49 17.85 -16.23
N ASN A 64 4.64 17.07 -15.56
CA ASN A 64 3.52 17.53 -14.74
C ASN A 64 3.90 17.52 -13.25
N ALA A 65 4.38 18.67 -12.76
CA ALA A 65 4.79 18.83 -11.37
C ALA A 65 3.63 18.71 -10.36
N GLU A 66 2.39 19.07 -10.75
CA GLU A 66 1.23 18.95 -9.86
C GLU A 66 0.90 17.49 -9.57
N LEU A 67 0.96 16.64 -10.60
CA LEU A 67 0.76 15.21 -10.46
C LEU A 67 1.88 14.55 -9.64
N GLU A 68 3.13 14.95 -9.86
CA GLU A 68 4.27 14.47 -9.07
C GLU A 68 4.09 14.82 -7.59
N ASN A 69 3.73 16.07 -7.29
CA ASN A 69 3.48 16.52 -5.92
C ASN A 69 2.31 15.79 -5.25
N PHE A 70 1.22 15.54 -5.98
CA PHE A 70 0.10 14.74 -5.50
C PHE A 70 0.56 13.34 -5.07
N CYS A 71 1.36 12.66 -5.90
CA CYS A 71 1.84 11.31 -5.60
C CYS A 71 2.72 11.29 -4.35
N HIS A 72 3.66 12.25 -4.23
CA HIS A 72 4.51 12.35 -3.04
C HIS A 72 3.72 12.66 -1.78
N THR A 73 2.73 13.54 -1.88
CA THR A 73 1.84 13.87 -0.76
C THR A 73 1.05 12.65 -0.30
N LEU A 74 0.52 11.85 -1.23
CA LEU A 74 -0.23 10.64 -0.91
C LEU A 74 0.64 9.56 -0.26
N GLU A 75 1.86 9.35 -0.76
CA GLU A 75 2.83 8.43 -0.14
C GLU A 75 3.20 8.88 1.28
N ALA A 76 3.47 10.17 1.47
CA ALA A 76 3.81 10.75 2.77
C ALA A 76 2.64 10.61 3.78
N ALA A 77 1.42 10.99 3.38
CA ALA A 77 0.24 10.87 4.23
C ALA A 77 -0.04 9.43 4.65
N THR A 78 0.21 8.47 3.76
CA THR A 78 0.05 7.04 4.06
C THR A 78 1.07 6.57 5.10
N ILE A 79 2.31 7.04 5.03
CA ILE A 79 3.36 6.74 6.02
C ILE A 79 3.02 7.39 7.36
N GLU A 80 2.65 8.68 7.33
CA GLU A 80 2.30 9.45 8.53
C GLU A 80 1.13 8.82 9.30
N ALA A 81 0.11 8.32 8.61
CA ALA A 81 -1.00 7.61 9.26
C ALA A 81 -0.49 6.39 10.07
N VAL A 82 0.40 5.59 9.49
CA VAL A 82 0.99 4.43 10.19
C VAL A 82 1.86 4.87 11.37
N GLU A 83 2.67 5.91 11.20
CA GLU A 83 3.52 6.46 12.27
C GLU A 83 2.70 7.03 13.44
N ASN A 84 1.52 7.57 13.15
CA ASN A 84 0.56 8.07 14.14
C ASN A 84 -0.26 6.95 14.81
N GLY A 85 -0.03 5.68 14.44
CA GLY A 85 -0.69 4.51 15.05
C GLY A 85 -1.88 3.97 14.26
N GLU A 86 -2.30 4.63 13.18
CA GLU A 86 -3.37 4.16 12.30
C GLU A 86 -2.82 3.11 11.33
N MET A 87 -2.83 1.84 11.76
CA MET A 87 -2.21 0.76 11.00
C MET A 87 -3.08 -0.49 10.93
N THR A 88 -2.95 -1.23 9.83
CA THR A 88 -3.63 -2.52 9.67
C THR A 88 -3.02 -3.60 10.56
N LYS A 89 -3.78 -4.66 10.80
CA LYS A 89 -3.44 -5.72 11.77
C LYS A 89 -2.06 -6.35 11.54
N ASP A 90 -1.63 -6.49 10.29
CA ASP A 90 -0.30 -7.00 9.93
C ASP A 90 0.83 -6.11 10.45
N LEU A 91 0.70 -4.78 10.33
CA LEU A 91 1.70 -3.84 10.83
C LEU A 91 1.69 -3.77 12.36
N ALA A 92 0.51 -3.80 12.96
CA ALA A 92 0.39 -3.83 14.42
C ALA A 92 1.03 -5.09 15.04
N ILE A 93 0.89 -6.25 14.38
CA ILE A 93 1.57 -7.49 14.81
C ILE A 93 3.10 -7.32 14.75
N CYS A 94 3.63 -6.66 13.71
CA CYS A 94 5.07 -6.42 13.58
C CYS A 94 5.63 -5.48 14.64
N VAL A 95 4.86 -4.45 15.04
CA VAL A 95 5.28 -3.46 16.04
C VAL A 95 5.13 -4.01 17.47
N HIS A 96 4.01 -4.70 17.75
CA HIS A 96 3.66 -5.12 19.11
C HIS A 96 4.00 -6.58 19.43
N ASN A 97 4.52 -7.36 18.47
CA ASN A 97 4.98 -8.74 18.66
C ASN A 97 3.96 -9.66 19.35
N THR A 98 2.66 -9.38 19.18
CA THR A 98 1.56 -10.12 19.81
C THR A 98 0.41 -10.33 18.83
N ASN A 99 -0.25 -11.48 18.91
CA ASN A 99 -1.46 -11.78 18.13
C ASN A 99 -2.74 -11.15 18.73
N ASN A 100 -2.64 -10.57 19.92
CA ASN A 100 -3.72 -9.92 20.67
C ASN A 100 -3.75 -8.41 20.42
N VAL A 101 -3.76 -8.02 19.15
CA VAL A 101 -4.05 -6.63 18.78
C VAL A 101 -5.58 -6.47 18.72
N PRO A 102 -6.19 -5.58 19.52
CA PRO A 102 -7.62 -5.28 19.42
C PRO A 102 -7.99 -4.92 17.97
N GLY A 103 -9.11 -5.46 17.48
CA GLY A 103 -9.56 -5.33 16.08
C GLY A 103 -9.94 -3.92 15.62
N THR A 104 -9.76 -2.91 16.47
CA THR A 104 -10.16 -1.52 16.23
C THR A 104 -9.29 -0.63 17.11
N LEU A 105 -8.26 -0.03 16.51
CA LEU A 105 -7.82 1.30 16.88
C LEU A 105 -8.45 2.24 15.83
N THR A 106 -9.73 2.54 16.04
CA THR A 106 -10.42 3.70 15.47
C THR A 106 -10.44 4.79 16.52
#